data_AF-A0ABD0S0F7-F1
#
_entry.id   AF-A0ABD0S0F7-F1
#
_cell.length_a   1.000
_cell.length_b   1.000
_cell.length_c   1.000
_cell.angle_alpha   90.00
_cell.angle_beta   90.00
_cell.angle_gamma   90.00
#
_symmetry.space_group_name_H-M   'P 1'
#
loop_
_entity.id
_entity.type
_entity.pdbx_description
1 polymer ?
#
loop_
_entity_poly.entity_id
_entity_poly.type
_entity_poly.pdbx_seq_one_letter_code
_entity_poly.pdbx_strand_id
1 'polypeptide(L)' 'MKLCSTKVGVPMSHIFPVKNYHDEIDTDDNVDVLILKAFDQIVRSANGRLRRGASN' A
#
# COMPACT_ATOMS: atom_id res chain seq x y z
N MET A 1 1.20 -12.45 -6.76
CA MET A 1 1.84 -11.12 -6.80
C MET A 1 2.97 -10.97 -7.81
N LYS A 2 3.87 -11.95 -8.01
CA LYS A 2 4.97 -11.84 -9.00
C LYS A 2 4.47 -11.48 -10.40
N LEU A 3 3.40 -12.12 -10.87
CA LEU A 3 2.74 -11.79 -12.14
C LEU A 3 2.21 -10.35 -12.19
N CYS A 4 1.59 -9.85 -11.12
CA CYS A 4 1.16 -8.45 -11.04
C CYS A 4 2.35 -7.51 -11.18
N SER A 5 3.42 -7.74 -10.41
CA SER A 5 4.65 -6.94 -10.49
C SER A 5 5.21 -6.87 -11.91
N THR A 6 5.26 -8.01 -12.61
CA THR A 6 5.66 -8.05 -14.02
C THR A 6 4.70 -7.26 -14.93
N LYS A 7 3.39 -7.35 -14.72
CA LYS A 7 2.39 -6.68 -15.57
C LYS A 7 2.30 -5.16 -15.35
N VAL A 8 2.38 -4.70 -14.10
CA VAL A 8 2.24 -3.28 -13.76
C VAL A 8 3.57 -2.53 -13.66
N GLY A 9 4.70 -3.26 -13.74
CA GLY A 9 6.04 -2.66 -13.75
C GLY A 9 6.51 -2.08 -12.42
N VAL A 10 5.79 -2.35 -11.32
CA VAL A 10 6.20 -1.91 -9.97
C VAL A 10 6.85 -3.06 -9.20
N PRO A 11 7.82 -2.79 -8.32
CA PRO A 11 8.40 -3.82 -7.45
C PRO A 11 7.33 -4.46 -6.57
N MET A 12 7.50 -5.74 -6.28
CA MET A 12 6.64 -6.51 -5.37
C MET A 12 6.39 -5.83 -4.02
N SER A 13 7.38 -5.09 -3.51
CA SER A 13 7.29 -4.35 -2.24
C SER A 13 6.27 -3.20 -2.27
N HIS A 14 5.79 -2.79 -3.44
CA HIS A 14 4.80 -1.72 -3.63
C HIS A 14 3.43 -2.27 -4.04
N ILE A 15 3.22 -3.59 -3.93
CA ILE A 15 1.95 -4.23 -4.23
C ILE A 15 1.40 -4.79 -2.92
N PHE A 16 0.19 -4.35 -2.57
CA PHE A 16 -0.46 -4.73 -1.32
C PHE A 16 -1.72 -5.54 -1.62
N PRO A 17 -1.91 -6.71 -1.00
CA PRO A 17 -3.15 -7.45 -1.11
C PRO A 17 -4.14 -6.84 -0.12
N VAL A 18 -5.21 -6.22 -0.63
CA VAL A 18 -6.28 -5.64 0.18
C VAL A 18 -7.62 -6.20 -0.25
N LYS A 19 -8.59 -6.26 0.68
CA LYS A 19 -9.96 -6.67 0.41
C LYS A 19 -10.70 -5.55 -0.35
N ASN A 20 -11.74 -5.93 -1.10
CA ASN A 20 -12.66 -4.99 -1.70
C ASN A 20 -13.88 -4.81 -0.78
N TYR A 21 -14.06 -3.61 -0.23
CA TYR A 21 -15.09 -3.28 0.76
C TYR A 21 -16.40 -2.76 0.17
N HIS A 22 -16.68 -2.98 -1.12
CA HIS A 22 -17.81 -2.35 -1.82
C HIS A 22 -19.18 -2.45 -1.12
N ASP A 23 -19.44 -3.52 -0.35
CA ASP A 23 -20.69 -3.76 0.38
C ASP A 23 -20.47 -3.96 1.89
N GLU A 24 -19.26 -3.72 2.41
CA GLU A 24 -18.91 -3.97 3.82
C GLU A 24 -18.92 -2.69 4.63
N ILE A 25 -19.72 -2.69 5.71
CA ILE A 25 -19.91 -1.54 6.60
C ILE A 25 -19.24 -1.80 7.96
N ASP A 26 -19.21 -3.06 8.38
CA ASP A 26 -18.57 -3.48 9.62
C ASP A 26 -17.06 -3.71 9.43
N THR A 27 -16.30 -3.50 10.49
CA THR A 27 -14.84 -3.67 10.50
C THR A 27 -14.45 -5.09 10.93
N ASP A 28 -13.35 -5.59 10.36
CA ASP A 28 -12.69 -6.84 10.76
C ASP A 28 -11.20 -6.56 10.98
N ASP A 29 -10.80 -6.55 12.25
CA ASP A 29 -9.43 -6.24 12.68
C ASP A 29 -8.36 -7.10 11.97
N ASN A 30 -8.66 -8.36 11.63
CA ASN A 30 -7.70 -9.26 11.00
C ASN A 30 -7.50 -8.96 9.51
N VAL A 31 -8.50 -8.37 8.87
CA VAL A 31 -8.51 -8.06 7.44
C VAL A 31 -8.13 -6.60 7.22
N ASP A 32 -8.72 -5.68 7.98
CA ASP A 32 -8.56 -4.24 7.85
C ASP A 32 -7.14 -3.79 8.18
N VAL A 33 -6.41 -4.56 8.99
CA VAL A 33 -4.98 -4.31 9.24
C VAL A 33 -4.15 -4.29 7.95
N LEU A 34 -4.58 -5.00 6.89
CA LEU A 34 -3.86 -5.01 5.61
C LEU A 34 -4.01 -3.69 4.85
N ILE A 35 -5.20 -3.08 4.83
CA ILE A 35 -5.40 -1.77 4.20
C ILE A 35 -4.69 -0.66 4.99
N LEU A 36 -4.70 -0.76 6.33
CA LEU A 36 -3.96 0.17 7.19
C LEU A 36 -2.44 0.07 6.98
N LYS A 37 -1.89 -1.15 6.88
CA LYS A 37 -0.46 -1.37 6.57
C LYS A 37 -0.09 -0.85 5.18
N ALA A 38 -0.94 -1.04 4.19
CA ALA A 38 -0.73 -0.49 2.85
C ALA A 38 -0.68 1.05 2.89
N PHE A 39 -1.62 1.67 3.59
CA PHE A 39 -1.68 3.11 3.76
C PHE A 39 -0.44 3.67 4.48
N ASP A 40 -0.01 3.05 5.59
CA ASP A 40 1.22 3.43 6.30
C ASP A 40 2.45 3.39 5.36
N GLN A 41 2.59 2.35 4.53
CA GLN A 41 3.70 2.29 3.56
C GLN A 41 3.62 3.37 2.49
N ILE A 42 2.43 3.73 2.02
CA ILE A 42 2.24 4.83 1.06
C ILE A 42 2.68 6.15 1.68
N VAL A 43 2.22 6.45 2.90
CA VAL A 43 2.57 7.69 3.62
C VAL A 43 4.07 7.76 3.91
N ARG A 44 4.67 6.67 4.39
CA ARG A 44 6.13 6.59 4.61
C ARG A 44 6.92 6.82 3.33
N SER A 45 6.48 6.24 2.21
CA SER A 45 7.12 6.40 0.92
C SER A 45 7.04 7.85 0.43
N ALA A 46 5.87 8.49 0.57
CA ALA A 46 5.68 9.90 0.22
C ALA A 46 6.56 10.82 1.08
N ASN A 47 6.56 10.62 2.40
CA ASN A 47 7.40 11.39 3.32
C ASN A 47 8.90 11.22 3.01
N GLY A 48 9.34 9.98 2.72
CA GLY A 48 10.72 9.71 2.31
C GLY A 48 11.12 10.47 1.04
N ARG A 49 10.21 10.63 0.07
CA ARG A 49 10.44 11.43 -1.13
C ARG A 49 10.51 12.93 -0.85
N LEU A 50 9.62 13.46 -0.02
CA LEU A 50 9.65 14.88 0.39
C LEU A 50 10.98 15.24 1.07
N ARG A 51 11.45 14.40 2.00
CA ARG A 51 12.73 14.62 2.69
C ARG A 51 13.94 14.60 1.78
N ARG A 52 13.94 13.74 0.75
CA ARG A 52 15.01 13.69 -0.26
C ARG A 52 15.00 14.91 -1.17
N GLY A 53 13.81 15.37 -1.57
CA GLY A 53 13.66 16.59 -2.38
C GLY A 53 14.07 17.87 -1.62
N ALA A 54 13.87 17.91 -0.30
CA ALA A 54 14.25 19.04 0.55
C ALA A 54 15.74 19.07 0.93
N SER A 55 16.50 17.99 0.66
CA SER A 55 17.94 17.91 0.95
C SER A 55 18.82 18.16 -0.28
N ASN A 56 18.21 18.50 -1.43
CA ASN A 56 18.88 18.78 -2.70
C ASN A 56 18.85 20.27 -3.04
#